data_AF-A0A7X9JGF3-F1
#
_entry.id   AF-A0A7X9JGF3-F1
#
_cell.length_a   1.000
_cell.length_b   1.000
_cell.length_c   1.000
_cell.angle_alpha   90.00
_cell.angle_beta   90.00
_cell.angle_gamma   90.00
#
_symmetry.space_group_name_H-M   'P 1'
#
loop_
_entity.id
_entity.type
_entity.pdbx_description
1 polymer ?
#
loop_
_entity_poly.entity_id
_entity_poly.type
_entity_poly.pdbx_seq_one_letter_code
_entity_poly.pdbx_strand_id
1 'polypeptide(L)'
;MKIIDIQSTQEAAALFRRIGVDAYGIGAMAPKAVNLNILLEKQPCKIANILKQEMLALGGDAAVARGSVACSVETTDVLMMGTLKQLSRLAAKIARQPFGLDSIARDILRILKNAGQKRFVLKTSRRKITLGDRTRIMGILNVTPDSFSDGGTILSAERAVEYGLQMEAEGADILDVGGESTRPGSAAV
;
A
#
# COMPACT_ATOMS: atom_id res chain seq x y z
N MET A 1 16.61 27.30 9.99
CA MET A 1 16.44 25.85 10.26
C MET A 1 15.08 25.44 9.73
N LYS A 2 14.96 24.33 8.99
CA LYS A 2 13.66 23.83 8.48
C LYS A 2 13.61 22.32 8.56
N ILE A 3 12.44 21.77 8.87
CA ILE A 3 12.17 20.34 8.75
C ILE A 3 12.02 20.02 7.26
N ILE A 4 12.61 18.91 6.83
CA ILE A 4 12.45 18.38 5.47
C ILE A 4 11.92 16.96 5.62
N ASP A 5 10.77 16.72 5.03
CA ASP A 5 10.21 15.39 4.91
C ASP A 5 10.61 14.80 3.56
N ILE A 6 11.20 13.59 3.55
CA ILE A 6 11.77 12.97 2.35
C ILE A 6 11.02 11.69 2.08
N GLN A 7 10.19 11.71 1.03
CA GLN A 7 9.24 10.65 0.73
C GLN A 7 9.75 9.66 -0.33
N SER A 8 10.92 9.94 -0.93
CA SER A 8 11.51 9.06 -1.94
C SER A 8 13.03 9.18 -2.03
N THR A 9 13.67 8.14 -2.57
CA THR A 9 15.14 8.17 -2.82
C THR A 9 15.52 9.16 -3.91
N GLN A 10 14.61 9.44 -4.86
CA GLN A 10 14.80 10.46 -5.89
C GLN A 10 14.83 11.87 -5.29
N GLU A 11 13.91 12.15 -4.36
CA GLU A 11 13.88 13.41 -3.61
C GLU A 11 15.13 13.57 -2.73
N ALA A 12 15.51 12.51 -2.00
CA ALA A 12 16.75 12.49 -1.22
C ALA A 12 17.97 12.79 -2.09
N ALA A 13 18.09 12.13 -3.24
CA ALA A 13 19.19 12.33 -4.17
C ALA A 13 19.22 13.74 -4.76
N ALA A 14 18.06 14.31 -5.12
CA ALA A 14 17.97 15.70 -5.60
C ALA A 14 18.41 16.70 -4.53
N LEU A 15 18.00 16.48 -3.28
CA LEU A 15 18.43 17.30 -2.14
C LEU A 15 19.94 17.21 -1.91
N PHE A 16 20.50 15.99 -1.91
CA PHE A 16 21.92 15.76 -1.71
C PHE A 16 22.78 16.37 -2.82
N ARG A 17 22.35 16.28 -4.09
CA ARG A 17 23.02 17.00 -5.20
C ARG A 17 23.00 18.51 -4.98
N ARG A 18 21.87 19.06 -4.54
CA ARG A 18 21.72 20.50 -4.30
C ARG A 18 22.69 21.04 -3.23
N ILE A 19 23.03 20.22 -2.24
CA ILE A 19 23.97 20.61 -1.17
C ILE A 19 25.43 20.18 -1.45
N GLY A 20 25.71 19.59 -2.62
CA GLY A 20 27.08 19.26 -3.04
C GLY A 20 27.65 17.93 -2.54
N VAL A 21 26.81 16.94 -2.20
CA VAL A 21 27.27 15.58 -1.88
C VAL A 21 27.79 14.89 -3.14
N ASP A 22 28.88 14.12 -3.01
CA ASP A 22 29.44 13.32 -4.10
C ASP A 22 28.48 12.19 -4.57
N ALA A 23 28.68 11.72 -5.80
CA ALA A 23 27.79 10.72 -6.41
C ALA A 23 27.73 9.39 -5.65
N TYR A 24 28.87 8.94 -5.08
CA TYR A 24 28.92 7.71 -4.31
C TYR A 24 28.19 7.88 -2.96
N GLY A 25 28.45 8.99 -2.27
CA GLY A 25 27.75 9.38 -1.05
C GLY A 25 26.23 9.45 -1.23
N ILE A 26 25.76 10.03 -2.35
CA ILE A 26 24.33 10.08 -2.69
C ILE A 26 23.74 8.65 -2.76
N GLY A 27 24.39 7.73 -3.46
CA GLY A 27 23.93 6.35 -3.57
C GLY A 27 23.86 5.63 -2.22
N ALA A 28 24.85 5.87 -1.36
CA ALA A 28 24.91 5.23 -0.04
C ALA A 28 23.94 5.83 1.00
N MET A 29 23.59 7.11 0.86
CA MET A 29 22.80 7.87 1.84
C MET A 29 21.34 8.04 1.45
N ALA A 30 20.98 8.08 0.17
CA ALA A 30 19.59 8.28 -0.25
C ALA A 30 18.60 7.28 0.38
N PRO A 31 18.90 5.97 0.49
CA PRO A 31 18.02 5.02 1.17
C PRO A 31 17.97 5.18 2.69
N LYS A 32 18.89 5.93 3.31
CA LYS A 32 18.87 6.25 4.75
C LYS A 32 18.00 7.46 5.07
N ALA A 33 17.69 8.29 4.08
CA ALA A 33 16.93 9.51 4.26
C ALA A 33 15.41 9.30 4.22
N VAL A 34 14.94 8.13 3.73
CA VAL A 34 13.52 7.78 3.64
C VAL A 34 13.16 6.87 4.82
N ASN A 35 12.31 7.34 5.72
CA ASN A 35 11.82 6.55 6.86
C ASN A 35 10.41 6.03 6.61
N LEU A 36 10.15 4.78 7.01
CA LEU A 36 8.86 4.13 6.84
C LEU A 36 8.46 3.41 8.14
N ASN A 37 7.15 3.34 8.35
CA ASN A 37 6.53 2.59 9.44
C ASN A 37 5.65 1.49 8.84
N ILE A 38 5.92 0.24 9.18
CA ILE A 38 5.19 -0.92 8.67
C ILE A 38 4.52 -1.65 9.85
N LEU A 39 3.20 -1.73 9.83
CA LEU A 39 2.40 -2.45 10.81
C LEU A 39 2.11 -3.87 10.32
N LEU A 40 2.45 -4.86 11.14
CA LEU A 40 2.00 -6.23 10.97
C LEU A 40 1.05 -6.56 12.10
N GLU A 41 -0.19 -6.92 11.77
CA GLU A 41 -1.21 -7.24 12.75
C GLU A 41 -1.14 -8.71 13.18
N LYS A 42 -1.47 -8.98 14.44
CA LYS A 42 -1.72 -10.33 14.99
C LYS A 42 -0.60 -11.35 14.73
N GLN A 43 0.64 -10.95 14.91
CA GLN A 43 1.79 -11.83 14.75
C GLN A 43 2.03 -12.71 15.98
N PRO A 44 2.38 -14.00 15.83
CA PRO A 44 2.80 -14.83 16.96
C PRO A 44 3.97 -14.20 17.72
N CYS A 45 3.98 -14.30 19.05
CA CYS A 45 5.01 -13.67 19.89
C CYS A 45 6.45 -14.00 19.46
N LYS A 46 6.71 -15.23 18.99
CA LYS A 46 8.02 -15.67 18.49
C LYS A 46 8.46 -14.86 17.26
N ILE A 47 7.55 -14.64 16.32
CA ILE A 47 7.80 -13.85 15.11
C ILE A 47 8.01 -12.38 15.46
N ALA A 48 7.16 -11.84 16.33
CA ALA A 48 7.30 -10.47 16.81
C ALA A 48 8.65 -10.22 17.49
N ASN A 49 9.10 -11.16 18.32
CA ASN A 49 10.41 -11.07 18.97
C ASN A 49 11.57 -11.16 17.97
N ILE A 50 11.50 -12.06 16.98
CA ILE A 50 12.51 -12.13 15.92
C ILE A 50 12.58 -10.80 15.17
N LEU A 51 11.44 -10.28 14.69
CA LEU A 51 11.40 -9.02 13.95
C LEU A 51 11.95 -7.85 14.78
N LYS A 52 11.61 -7.79 16.07
CA LYS A 52 12.15 -6.77 16.98
C LYS A 52 13.66 -6.85 17.13
N GLN A 53 14.19 -8.03 17.42
CA GLN A 53 15.63 -8.21 17.58
C GLN A 53 16.39 -7.90 16.28
N GLU A 54 15.84 -8.30 15.14
CA GLU A 54 16.44 -8.04 13.83
C GLU A 54 16.41 -6.56 13.45
N MET A 55 15.33 -5.85 13.76
CA MET A 55 15.25 -4.39 13.57
C MET A 55 16.26 -3.65 14.44
N LEU A 56 16.36 -4.01 15.73
CA LEU A 56 17.36 -3.42 16.63
C LEU A 56 18.79 -3.67 16.14
N ALA A 57 19.10 -4.87 15.67
CA ALA A 57 20.42 -5.20 15.11
C ALA A 57 20.77 -4.40 13.85
N LEU A 58 19.77 -3.92 13.11
CA LEU A 58 19.94 -3.06 11.93
C LEU A 58 19.93 -1.56 12.26
N GLY A 59 19.74 -1.20 13.54
CA GLY A 59 19.63 0.18 14.03
C GLY A 59 18.29 0.84 13.76
N GLY A 60 17.26 0.05 13.43
CA GLY A 60 15.86 0.49 13.45
C GLY A 60 15.20 0.09 14.76
N ASP A 61 13.88 0.12 14.81
CA ASP A 61 13.12 -0.31 15.99
C ASP A 61 11.84 -1.07 15.59
N ALA A 62 11.29 -1.82 16.54
CA ALA A 62 9.96 -2.40 16.41
C ALA A 62 9.21 -2.34 17.76
N ALA A 63 8.04 -1.70 17.74
CA ALA A 63 7.13 -1.69 18.88
C ALA A 63 6.27 -2.97 18.86
N VAL A 64 6.14 -3.59 20.04
CA VAL A 64 5.39 -4.82 20.29
C VAL A 64 4.75 -4.73 21.68
N ALA A 65 3.69 -5.51 21.94
CA ALA A 65 3.04 -5.55 23.25
C ALA A 65 4.01 -6.03 24.36
N ARG A 66 3.85 -5.52 25.60
CA ARG A 66 4.71 -5.86 26.75
C ARG A 66 4.84 -7.36 26.99
N GLY A 67 3.75 -8.12 26.82
CA GLY A 67 3.72 -9.58 27.03
C GLY A 67 4.44 -10.40 25.96
N SER A 68 4.85 -9.81 24.84
CA SER A 68 5.49 -10.54 23.74
C SER A 68 6.85 -11.13 24.12
N VAL A 69 7.63 -10.42 24.96
CA VAL A 69 8.99 -10.84 25.35
C VAL A 69 8.98 -12.18 26.06
N ALA A 70 8.08 -12.35 27.02
CA ALA A 70 7.88 -13.60 27.75
C ALA A 70 6.91 -14.56 27.04
N CYS A 71 6.41 -14.21 25.84
CA CYS A 71 5.34 -14.92 25.15
C CYS A 71 4.11 -15.17 26.05
N SER A 72 3.80 -14.23 26.97
CA SER A 72 2.62 -14.28 27.82
C SER A 72 1.33 -13.86 27.10
N VAL A 73 1.46 -13.38 25.87
CA VAL A 73 0.37 -13.15 24.92
C VAL A 73 0.63 -14.01 23.69
N GLU A 74 -0.42 -14.61 23.14
CA GLU A 74 -0.33 -15.50 21.99
C GLU A 74 0.11 -14.74 20.73
N THR A 75 -0.54 -13.59 20.48
CA THR A 75 -0.26 -12.72 19.34
C THR A 75 -0.08 -11.26 19.78
N THR A 76 0.61 -10.48 18.94
CA THR A 76 0.82 -9.04 19.10
C THR A 76 0.93 -8.39 17.73
N ASP A 77 0.53 -7.13 17.64
CA ASP A 77 0.91 -6.30 16.50
C ASP A 77 2.39 -5.93 16.61
N VAL A 78 3.01 -5.68 15.46
CA VAL A 78 4.41 -5.27 15.34
C VAL A 78 4.47 -4.03 14.46
N LEU A 79 4.83 -2.88 15.05
CA LEU A 79 5.10 -1.66 14.29
C LEU A 79 6.61 -1.52 14.08
N MET A 80 7.09 -1.90 12.90
CA MET A 80 8.49 -1.72 12.52
C MET A 80 8.72 -0.29 12.03
N MET A 81 9.78 0.34 12.53
CA MET A 81 10.13 1.73 12.22
C MET A 81 11.59 1.77 11.79
N GLY A 82 11.84 2.29 10.59
CA GLY A 82 13.21 2.45 10.12
C GLY A 82 13.33 2.95 8.70
N THR A 83 14.58 3.14 8.28
CA THR A 83 14.90 3.62 6.95
C THR A 83 14.64 2.57 5.88
N LEU A 84 14.44 2.99 4.63
CA LEU A 84 14.35 2.10 3.47
C LEU A 84 15.54 1.12 3.42
N LYS A 85 16.76 1.57 3.77
CA LYS A 85 17.94 0.70 3.85
C LYS A 85 17.80 -0.40 4.90
N GLN A 86 17.30 -0.06 6.09
CA GLN A 86 17.16 -1.01 7.20
C GLN A 86 16.08 -2.05 6.89
N LEU A 87 14.90 -1.61 6.45
CA LEU A 87 13.79 -2.51 6.11
C LEU A 87 14.15 -3.45 4.93
N SER A 88 14.88 -2.95 3.93
CA SER A 88 15.37 -3.80 2.82
C SER A 88 16.33 -4.89 3.31
N ARG A 89 17.22 -4.54 4.26
CA ARG A 89 18.17 -5.50 4.85
C ARG A 89 17.47 -6.50 5.76
N LEU A 90 16.45 -6.07 6.51
CA LEU A 90 15.60 -6.96 7.31
C LEU A 90 14.96 -8.02 6.40
N ALA A 91 14.28 -7.58 5.34
CA ALA A 91 13.62 -8.50 4.41
C ALA A 91 14.60 -9.52 3.80
N ALA A 92 15.78 -9.06 3.37
CA ALA A 92 16.82 -9.96 2.86
C ALA A 92 17.31 -10.98 3.89
N LYS A 93 17.39 -10.60 5.18
CA LYS A 93 17.84 -11.47 6.27
C LYS A 93 16.79 -12.50 6.67
N ILE A 94 15.53 -12.11 6.77
CA ILE A 94 14.44 -13.00 7.22
C ILE A 94 13.88 -13.88 6.09
N ALA A 95 14.11 -13.53 4.81
CA ALA A 95 13.64 -14.31 3.65
C ALA A 95 14.12 -15.77 3.62
N ARG A 96 15.21 -16.08 4.33
CA ARG A 96 15.81 -17.43 4.40
C ARG A 96 15.52 -18.14 5.72
N GLN A 97 14.74 -17.54 6.61
CA GLN A 97 14.45 -18.08 7.92
C GLN A 97 13.13 -18.89 7.92
N PRO A 98 12.99 -19.89 8.82
CA PRO A 98 11.77 -20.68 8.96
C PRO A 98 10.59 -19.87 9.53
N PHE A 99 9.45 -20.53 9.73
CA PHE A 99 8.25 -19.98 10.40
C PHE A 99 7.44 -18.93 9.61
N GLY A 100 7.48 -18.98 8.28
CA GLY A 100 6.69 -18.07 7.43
C GLY A 100 7.27 -16.66 7.32
N LEU A 101 8.51 -16.44 7.76
CA LEU A 101 9.20 -15.15 7.60
C LEU A 101 9.49 -14.82 6.12
N ASP A 102 9.46 -15.81 5.23
CA ASP A 102 9.61 -15.62 3.79
C ASP A 102 8.43 -14.84 3.18
N SER A 103 7.20 -15.07 3.65
CA SER A 103 6.04 -14.30 3.21
C SER A 103 6.14 -12.85 3.68
N ILE A 104 6.48 -12.65 4.95
CA ILE A 104 6.71 -11.31 5.53
C ILE A 104 7.81 -10.57 4.76
N ALA A 105 8.92 -11.23 4.43
CA ALA A 105 9.98 -10.63 3.62
C ALA A 105 9.47 -10.18 2.24
N ARG A 106 8.70 -11.04 1.55
CA ARG A 106 8.11 -10.71 0.24
C ARG A 106 7.17 -9.50 0.35
N ASP A 107 6.36 -9.44 1.40
CA ASP A 107 5.41 -8.35 1.61
C ASP A 107 6.11 -7.04 1.98
N ILE A 108 7.15 -7.07 2.82
CA ILE A 108 8.01 -5.90 3.08
C ILE A 108 8.59 -5.40 1.77
N LEU A 109 9.24 -6.26 0.96
CA LEU A 109 9.82 -5.83 -0.32
C LEU A 109 8.77 -5.26 -1.29
N ARG A 110 7.55 -5.80 -1.30
CA ARG A 110 6.43 -5.26 -2.08
C ARG A 110 6.05 -3.86 -1.60
N ILE A 111 5.91 -3.67 -0.29
CA ILE A 111 5.60 -2.36 0.31
C ILE A 111 6.72 -1.36 -0.02
N LEU A 112 7.98 -1.72 0.19
CA LEU A 112 9.13 -0.83 -0.08
C LEU A 112 9.21 -0.42 -1.55
N LYS A 113 8.89 -1.32 -2.48
CA LYS A 113 8.82 -1.02 -3.92
C LYS A 113 7.73 0.00 -4.24
N ASN A 114 6.62 -0.03 -3.49
CA ASN A 114 5.45 0.82 -3.72
C ASN A 114 5.49 2.13 -2.91
N ALA A 115 6.23 2.17 -1.78
CA ALA A 115 6.23 3.24 -0.78
C ALA A 115 6.76 4.61 -1.27
N GLY A 116 7.24 4.71 -2.50
CA GLY A 116 7.56 5.98 -3.17
C GLY A 116 7.03 6.06 -4.59
N GLN A 117 6.18 5.12 -5.02
CA GLN A 117 5.58 5.16 -6.35
C GLN A 117 4.50 6.23 -6.39
N LYS A 118 4.79 7.30 -7.14
CA LYS A 118 3.78 8.31 -7.48
C LYS A 118 2.92 7.90 -8.66
N ARG A 119 3.32 6.88 -9.41
CA ARG A 119 2.64 6.45 -10.64
C ARG A 119 2.42 4.95 -10.63
N PHE A 120 1.17 4.55 -10.80
CA PHE A 120 0.77 3.14 -10.91
C PHE A 120 0.16 2.88 -12.28
N VAL A 121 0.30 1.66 -12.80
CA VAL A 121 -0.34 1.27 -14.06
C VAL A 121 -1.24 0.08 -13.78
N LEU A 122 -2.55 0.33 -13.76
CA LEU A 122 -3.55 -0.73 -13.72
C LEU A 122 -3.65 -1.32 -15.13
N LYS A 123 -3.34 -2.62 -15.26
CA LYS A 123 -3.53 -3.36 -16.50
C LYS A 123 -4.86 -4.09 -16.42
N THR A 124 -5.77 -3.79 -17.33
CA THR A 124 -6.99 -4.59 -17.54
C THR A 124 -6.79 -5.48 -18.77
N SER A 125 -7.75 -6.36 -19.06
CA SER A 125 -7.73 -7.21 -20.25
C SER A 125 -7.65 -6.42 -21.57
N ARG A 126 -8.09 -5.16 -21.57
CA ARG A 126 -8.20 -4.33 -22.79
C ARG A 126 -7.47 -2.99 -22.73
N ARG A 127 -7.17 -2.45 -21.55
CA ARG A 127 -6.64 -1.09 -21.37
C ARG A 127 -5.54 -1.05 -20.32
N LYS A 128 -4.73 0.01 -20.36
CA LYS A 128 -3.79 0.38 -19.29
C LYS A 128 -4.23 1.73 -18.75
N ILE A 129 -4.53 1.81 -17.46
CA ILE A 129 -4.90 3.05 -16.78
C ILE A 129 -3.70 3.48 -15.94
N THR A 130 -3.16 4.65 -16.27
CA THR A 130 -2.11 5.27 -15.44
C THR A 130 -2.78 6.05 -14.30
N LEU A 131 -2.42 5.71 -13.06
CA LEU A 131 -2.77 6.49 -11.87
C LEU A 131 -1.59 7.36 -11.46
N GLY A 132 -1.88 8.55 -10.93
CA GLY A 132 -0.90 9.43 -10.27
C GLY A 132 -0.26 10.51 -11.16
N ASP A 133 -0.63 10.57 -12.44
CA ASP A 133 -0.36 11.73 -13.31
C ASP A 133 -1.44 12.81 -13.18
N ARG A 134 -2.69 12.38 -12.99
CA ARG A 134 -3.83 13.20 -12.58
C ARG A 134 -4.83 12.36 -11.77
N THR A 135 -5.78 13.01 -11.11
CA THR A 135 -6.95 12.33 -10.55
C THR A 135 -7.74 11.67 -11.69
N ARG A 136 -8.06 10.39 -11.51
CA ARG A 136 -8.92 9.63 -12.42
C ARG A 136 -10.32 9.52 -11.81
N ILE A 137 -11.35 9.61 -12.64
CA ILE A 137 -12.75 9.53 -12.20
C ILE A 137 -13.26 8.11 -12.45
N MET A 138 -13.83 7.49 -11.41
CA MET A 138 -14.53 6.20 -11.51
C MET A 138 -16.04 6.46 -11.40
N GLY A 139 -16.78 6.23 -12.47
CA GLY A 139 -18.24 6.28 -12.48
C GLY A 139 -18.81 5.01 -11.86
N ILE A 140 -19.72 5.15 -10.89
CA ILE A 140 -20.37 4.01 -10.25
C ILE A 140 -21.69 3.75 -10.97
N LEU A 141 -21.80 2.59 -11.63
CA LEU A 141 -22.99 2.14 -12.34
C LEU A 141 -23.61 0.95 -11.60
N ASN A 142 -24.58 1.24 -10.74
CA ASN A 142 -25.34 0.20 -10.04
C ASN A 142 -26.52 -0.27 -10.91
N VAL A 143 -26.49 -1.52 -11.33
CA VAL A 143 -27.55 -2.19 -12.10
C VAL A 143 -28.39 -3.02 -11.13
N THR A 144 -29.01 -2.36 -10.16
CA THR A 144 -29.90 -2.99 -9.17
C THR A 144 -31.33 -2.45 -9.31
N PRO A 145 -32.35 -3.29 -9.03
CA PRO A 145 -33.76 -2.87 -9.09
C PRO A 145 -34.10 -1.66 -8.19
N ASP A 146 -33.33 -1.47 -7.11
CA ASP A 146 -33.61 -0.51 -6.04
C ASP A 146 -32.67 0.72 -6.05
N SER A 147 -32.12 1.12 -7.19
CA SER A 147 -31.25 2.30 -7.27
C SER A 147 -32.06 3.61 -7.14
N PHE A 148 -32.10 4.11 -5.91
CA PHE A 148 -32.66 5.39 -5.48
C PHE A 148 -32.06 6.58 -6.27
N SER A 149 -32.69 7.01 -7.37
CA SER A 149 -32.84 8.44 -7.72
C SER A 149 -33.77 8.76 -8.90
N ASP A 150 -34.12 7.85 -9.80
CA ASP A 150 -35.05 8.17 -10.92
C ASP A 150 -36.02 7.02 -11.26
N GLY A 151 -36.80 6.55 -10.28
CA GLY A 151 -37.95 5.68 -10.56
C GLY A 151 -37.60 4.26 -11.04
N GLY A 152 -36.65 3.59 -10.39
CA GLY A 152 -36.48 2.13 -10.45
C GLY A 152 -36.25 1.54 -11.85
N THR A 153 -35.76 2.32 -12.81
CA THR A 153 -35.72 1.94 -14.24
C THR A 153 -34.31 1.87 -14.83
N ILE A 154 -33.31 1.39 -14.10
CA ILE A 154 -32.19 0.67 -14.73
C ILE A 154 -32.58 -0.82 -14.77
N LEU A 155 -33.73 -1.12 -15.38
CA LEU A 155 -34.29 -2.48 -15.43
C LEU A 155 -33.71 -3.31 -16.57
N SER A 156 -32.96 -2.70 -17.49
CA SER A 156 -32.45 -3.39 -18.67
C SER A 156 -30.96 -3.12 -18.86
N ALA A 157 -30.25 -4.14 -19.36
CA ALA A 157 -28.83 -4.06 -19.65
C ALA A 157 -28.53 -2.93 -20.66
N GLU A 158 -29.46 -2.66 -21.56
CA GLU A 158 -29.38 -1.61 -22.57
C GLU A 158 -29.31 -0.22 -21.91
N ARG A 159 -30.18 0.06 -20.94
CA ARG A 159 -30.12 1.33 -20.20
C ARG A 159 -28.84 1.47 -19.39
N ALA A 160 -28.37 0.39 -18.77
CA ALA A 160 -27.10 0.41 -18.05
C ALA A 160 -25.93 0.75 -19.00
N VAL A 161 -25.93 0.20 -20.21
CA VAL A 161 -24.94 0.52 -21.25
C VAL A 161 -25.03 2.00 -21.66
N GLU A 162 -26.25 2.52 -21.91
CA GLU A 162 -26.45 3.94 -22.25
C GLU A 162 -25.92 4.87 -21.16
N TYR A 163 -26.24 4.61 -19.89
CA TYR A 163 -25.70 5.38 -18.76
C TYR A 163 -24.18 5.26 -18.64
N GLY A 164 -23.61 4.08 -18.86
CA GLY A 164 -22.16 3.90 -18.88
C GLY A 164 -21.48 4.71 -19.97
N LEU A 165 -22.06 4.76 -21.18
CA LEU A 165 -21.58 5.59 -22.29
C LEU A 165 -21.71 7.08 -21.98
N GLN A 166 -22.80 7.49 -21.33
CA GLN A 166 -22.96 8.87 -20.87
C GLN A 166 -21.88 9.25 -19.85
N MET A 167 -21.61 8.40 -18.85
CA MET A 167 -20.55 8.63 -17.87
C MET A 167 -19.17 8.73 -18.54
N GLU A 168 -18.88 7.91 -19.54
CA GLU A 168 -17.64 8.03 -20.33
C GLU A 168 -17.58 9.39 -21.05
N ALA A 169 -18.68 9.83 -21.67
CA ALA A 169 -18.76 11.13 -22.35
C ALA A 169 -18.63 12.32 -21.39
N GLU A 170 -19.09 12.18 -20.14
CA GLU A 170 -18.94 13.17 -19.07
C GLU A 170 -17.54 13.17 -18.42
N GLY A 171 -16.67 12.21 -18.78
CA GLY A 171 -15.26 12.18 -18.40
C GLY A 171 -14.88 11.12 -17.38
N ALA A 172 -15.70 10.08 -17.17
CA ALA A 172 -15.30 8.92 -16.39
C ALA A 172 -14.12 8.18 -17.08
N ASP A 173 -13.04 7.97 -16.35
CA ASP A 173 -11.87 7.19 -16.80
C ASP A 173 -12.07 5.67 -16.60
N ILE A 174 -12.92 5.31 -15.63
CA ILE A 174 -13.22 3.95 -15.20
C ILE A 174 -14.73 3.85 -14.92
N LEU A 175 -15.33 2.71 -15.21
CA LEU A 175 -16.69 2.38 -14.77
C LEU A 175 -16.61 1.20 -13.78
N ASP A 176 -17.25 1.35 -12.62
CA ASP A 176 -17.46 0.30 -11.63
C ASP A 176 -18.91 -0.17 -11.72
N VAL A 177 -19.11 -1.38 -12.25
CA VAL A 177 -20.44 -1.90 -12.61
C VAL A 177 -20.83 -2.96 -11.59
N GLY A 178 -21.84 -2.66 -10.76
CA GLY A 178 -22.35 -3.56 -9.73
C GLY A 178 -23.77 -4.03 -10.02
N GLY A 179 -23.98 -5.34 -10.17
CA GLY A 179 -25.32 -5.93 -10.40
C GLY A 179 -26.04 -6.41 -9.13
N GLU A 180 -25.34 -6.43 -7.99
CA GLU A 180 -25.86 -6.90 -6.71
C GLU A 180 -25.72 -5.82 -5.64
N SER A 181 -26.74 -5.70 -4.80
CA SER A 181 -26.71 -4.76 -3.68
C SER A 181 -25.96 -5.39 -2.50
N THR A 182 -24.85 -4.78 -2.09
CA THR A 182 -24.14 -5.13 -0.84
C THR A 182 -24.59 -4.30 0.36
N ARG A 183 -25.74 -3.61 0.25
CA ARG A 183 -26.26 -2.75 1.32
C ARG A 183 -26.77 -3.60 2.50
N PRO A 184 -26.63 -3.14 3.75
CA PRO A 184 -27.18 -3.86 4.90
C PRO A 184 -28.69 -4.13 4.74
N GLY A 185 -29.09 -5.41 4.79
CA GLY A 185 -30.48 -5.84 4.61
C GLY A 185 -30.88 -6.20 3.17
N SER A 186 -29.97 -6.19 2.20
CA SER A 186 -30.25 -6.78 0.89
C SER A 186 -30.43 -8.29 0.99
N ALA A 187 -31.43 -8.81 0.26
CA ALA A 187 -31.53 -10.25 0.06
C ALA A 187 -30.32 -10.71 -0.77
N ALA A 188 -29.63 -11.75 -0.31
CA ALA A 188 -28.64 -12.41 -1.15
C ALA A 188 -29.34 -12.97 -2.39
N VAL A 189 -28.73 -12.77 -3.56
CA VAL A 189 -29.18 -13.32 -4.84
C VAL A 189 -28.41 -14.59 -5.14
#